data_AF-A0A5K1ELA6-F1
#
_entry.id   AF-A0A5K1ELA6-F1
#
_cell.length_a   1.000
_cell.length_b   1.000
_cell.length_c   1.000
_cell.angle_alpha   90.00
_cell.angle_beta   90.00
_cell.angle_gamma   90.00
#
_symmetry.space_group_name_H-M   'P 1'
#
loop_
_entity.id
_entity.type
_entity.pdbx_description
1 polymer ?
#
loop_
_entity_poly.entity_id
_entity_poly.type
_entity_poly.pdbx_seq_one_letter_code
_entity_poly.pdbx_strand_id
1 'polypeptide(L)' 'MLYGRTPFRGKNRQKTFANILHKDLTFPSSVP' A
#
# COMPACT_ATOMS: atom_id res chain seq x y z
N MET A 1 8.76 -1.66 9.99
CA MET A 1 7.39 -1.57 9.39
C MET A 1 6.65 -2.84 9.76
N LEU A 2 5.46 -2.73 10.35
CA LEU A 2 4.67 -3.86 10.86
C LEU A 2 4.36 -4.93 9.79
N TYR A 3 4.40 -4.57 8.50
CA TYR A 3 4.01 -5.45 7.37
C TYR A 3 5.11 -5.67 6.31
N GLY A 4 6.35 -5.22 6.55
CA GLY A 4 7.49 -5.39 5.61
C GLY A 4 7.36 -4.70 4.23
N ARG A 5 6.15 -4.26 3.84
CA ARG A 5 5.82 -3.59 2.57
C ARG A 5 4.73 -2.54 2.80
N THR A 6 4.80 -1.44 2.05
CA THR A 6 3.74 -0.43 2.03
C THR A 6 2.52 -0.89 1.19
N PRO A 7 1.28 -0.71 1.69
CA PRO A 7 0.06 -1.09 0.96
C PRO A 7 -0.16 -0.24 -0.30
N PHE A 8 0.55 0.88 -0.44
CA PHE A 8 0.41 1.80 -1.56
C PHE A 8 1.24 1.39 -2.79
N ARG A 9 2.15 0.41 -2.68
CA ARG A 9 3.06 0.03 -3.78
C ARG A 9 2.29 -0.47 -5.01
N GLY A 10 2.29 0.33 -6.08
CA GLY A 10 1.80 -0.03 -7.41
C GLY A 10 2.89 -0.56 -8.34
N LYS A 11 2.52 -0.95 -9.57
CA LYS A 11 3.45 -1.41 -10.62
C LYS A 11 4.44 -0.34 -11.08
N ASN A 12 4.04 0.94 -10.98
CA ASN A 12 4.85 2.10 -11.35
C ASN A 12 4.65 3.24 -10.33
N ARG A 13 5.43 4.31 -10.49
CA ARG A 13 5.39 5.47 -9.59
C ARG A 13 4.04 6.19 -9.64
N GLN A 14 3.46 6.37 -10.83
CA GLN A 14 2.16 7.05 -11.00
C GLN A 14 1.05 6.35 -10.21
N LYS A 15 0.95 5.03 -10.33
CA LYS A 15 -0.03 4.23 -9.57
C LYS A 15 0.25 4.24 -8.07
N THR A 16 1.51 4.32 -7.67
CA THR A 16 1.86 4.41 -6.24
C THR A 16 1.37 5.73 -5.65
N PHE A 17 1.59 6.86 -6.34
CA PHE A 17 1.06 8.16 -5.92
C PHE A 17 -0.47 8.21 -5.93
N ALA A 18 -1.11 7.66 -6.97
CA ALA A 18 -2.57 7.55 -7.01
C ALA A 18 -3.12 6.72 -5.83
N ASN A 19 -2.46 5.61 -5.47
CA ASN A 19 -2.85 4.82 -4.31
C ASN A 19 -2.68 5.59 -2.99
N ILE A 20 -1.62 6.41 -2.84
CA ILE A 20 -1.44 7.22 -1.63
C ILE A 20 -2.57 8.24 -1.47
N LEU A 21 -3.01 8.86 -2.56
CA LEU A 21 -4.02 9.93 -2.54
C LEU A 21 -5.46 9.42 -2.44
N HIS A 22 -5.76 8.26 -3.05
CA HIS A 22 -7.13 7.80 -3.24
C HIS A 22 -7.47 6.46 -2.59
N LYS A 23 -6.47 5.70 -2.13
CA LYS A 23 -6.72 4.38 -1.54
C LYS A 23 -6.68 4.47 -0.03
N ASP A 24 -7.76 4.02 0.59
CA ASP A 24 -7.80 3.88 2.05
C ASP A 24 -6.79 2.85 2.54
N LEU A 25 -6.29 3.07 3.74
CA LEU A 25 -5.27 2.25 4.38
C LEU A 25 -5.84 0.87 4.73
N THR A 26 -5.66 -0.11 3.84
CA THR A 26 -6.02 -1.50 4.11
C THR A 26 -4.80 -2.26 4.64
N PHE A 27 -4.89 -2.73 5.88
CA PHE A 27 -3.91 -3.67 6.44
C PHE A 27 -4.33 -5.12 6.14
N PRO A 28 -3.41 -6.00 5.74
CA PRO A 28 -3.74 -7.42 5.60
C PRO A 28 -4.13 -7.99 6.97
N SER A 29 -5.21 -8.77 7.01
CA SER A 29 -5.71 -9.41 8.23
C SER A 29 -4.82 -10.53 8.75
N SER A 30 -3.94 -11.05 7.90
CA SER A 30 -2.92 -12.03 8.29
C SER A 30 -1.59 -11.32 8.50
N VAL A 31 -1.26 -11.08 9.76
CA VAL A 31 0.12 -10.79 10.18
C VAL A 31 0.88 -12.12 10.08
N PRO A 32 1.97 -12.23 9.31
CA PRO A 32 2.80 -13.43 9.27
C PRO A 32 3.49 -13.70 10.61
#